data_AF-A0A498FPA8-F1
#
_entry.id   AF-A0A498FPA8-F1
#
_cell.length_a   1.000
_cell.length_b   1.000
_cell.length_c   1.000
_cell.angle_alpha   90.00
_cell.angle_beta   90.00
_cell.angle_gamma   90.00
#
_symmetry.space_group_name_H-M   'P 1'
#
loop_
_entity.id
_entity.type
_entity.pdbx_description
1 polymer ?
#
loop_
_entity_poly.entity_id
_entity_poly.type
_entity_poly.pdbx_seq_one_letter_code
_entity_poly.pdbx_strand_id
1 'polypeptide(L)'
;TTRWFLTELHRRYQLNNVEFLVDDADYLGSVLAEDGYRFQVIQHGNRNAIERVFWEIERRTSSFANSFSNVALETAQNWLEAFAVYHNSRQT
;
A
#
# COMPACT_ATOMS: atom_id res chain seq x y z
N THR A 1 3.64 12.35 -2.03
CA THR A 1 2.59 12.75 -1.05
C THR A 1 1.38 11.85 -1.22
N THR A 2 0.49 11.74 -0.24
CA THR A 2 -0.71 10.87 -0.29
C THR A 2 -1.53 11.07 -1.56
N ARG A 3 -1.69 12.32 -2.01
CA ARG A 3 -2.42 12.67 -3.23
C ARG A 3 -1.82 12.06 -4.51
N TRP A 4 -0.49 12.13 -4.64
CA TRP A 4 0.23 11.52 -5.76
C TRP A 4 0.05 9.99 -5.77
N PHE A 5 0.14 9.36 -4.59
CA PHE A 5 -0.08 7.92 -4.46
C PHE A 5 -1.50 7.52 -4.87
N LEU A 6 -2.53 8.22 -4.36
CA LEU A 6 -3.92 7.95 -4.71
C LEU A 6 -4.20 8.16 -6.20
N THR A 7 -3.63 9.19 -6.80
CA THR A 7 -3.76 9.48 -8.23
C THR A 7 -3.19 8.34 -9.08
N GLU A 8 -1.97 7.89 -8.76
CA GLU A 8 -1.33 6.79 -9.50
C GLU A 8 -2.06 5.46 -9.25
N LEU A 9 -2.54 5.23 -8.03
CA LEU A 9 -3.32 4.04 -7.68
C LEU A 9 -4.63 4.00 -8.48
N HIS A 10 -5.36 5.12 -8.57
CA HIS A 10 -6.56 5.24 -9.38
C HIS A 10 -6.28 4.98 -10.85
N ARG A 11 -5.22 5.59 -11.39
CA ARG A 11 -4.82 5.43 -12.80
C ARG A 11 -4.54 3.97 -13.16
N ARG A 12 -3.90 3.22 -12.26
CA ARG A 12 -3.54 1.81 -12.50
C ARG A 12 -4.69 0.83 -12.32
N TYR A 13 -5.56 1.07 -11.33
CA TYR A 13 -6.54 0.07 -10.87
C TYR A 13 -8.01 0.47 -11.05
N GLN A 14 -8.29 1.64 -11.65
CA GLN A 14 -9.66 2.10 -11.96
C GLN A 14 -10.59 2.04 -10.75
N LEU A 15 -10.23 2.79 -9.71
CA LEU A 15 -10.87 2.78 -8.39
C LEU A 15 -12.25 3.49 -8.36
N ASN A 16 -13.02 3.41 -9.44
CA ASN A 16 -14.28 4.15 -9.61
C ASN A 16 -15.38 3.67 -8.65
N ASN A 17 -15.31 2.40 -8.21
CA ASN A 17 -16.33 1.80 -7.39
C ASN A 17 -15.82 1.15 -6.09
N VAL A 18 -14.67 1.61 -5.58
CA VAL A 18 -14.14 1.14 -4.30
C VAL A 18 -14.50 2.11 -3.17
N GLU A 19 -14.52 1.60 -1.96
CA GLU A 19 -14.62 2.38 -0.73
C GLU A 19 -13.32 2.21 0.06
N PHE A 20 -12.70 3.32 0.43
CA PHE A 20 -11.49 3.30 1.25
C PHE A 20 -11.85 3.17 2.72
N LEU A 21 -11.27 2.18 3.40
CA LEU A 21 -11.39 2.02 4.84
C LEU A 21 -10.20 2.70 5.51
N VAL A 22 -10.46 3.68 6.36
CA VAL A 22 -9.43 4.50 7.01
C VAL A 22 -9.48 4.27 8.52
N ASP A 23 -8.36 3.86 9.11
CA ASP A 23 -8.22 3.75 10.57
C ASP A 23 -7.71 5.09 11.12
N ASP A 24 -8.57 5.77 11.87
CA ASP A 24 -8.29 6.93 12.74
C ASP A 24 -7.24 7.95 12.23
N ALA A 25 -7.28 8.25 10.93
CA ALA A 25 -6.33 9.18 10.30
C ALA A 25 -7.05 10.48 9.90
N ASP A 26 -7.04 11.45 10.81
CA ASP A 26 -7.74 12.74 10.68
C ASP A 26 -7.46 13.48 9.36
N TYR A 27 -6.23 13.37 8.84
CA TYR A 27 -5.82 14.04 7.60
C TYR A 27 -6.21 13.28 6.32
N LEU A 28 -6.49 11.97 6.41
CA LEU A 28 -6.72 11.15 5.21
C LEU A 28 -8.14 11.33 4.68
N GLY A 29 -9.11 11.52 5.58
CA GLY A 29 -10.51 11.74 5.21
C GLY A 29 -10.71 13.01 4.38
N SER A 30 -10.05 14.12 4.75
CA SER A 30 -10.13 15.38 3.99
C SER A 30 -9.53 15.23 2.59
N VAL A 31 -8.36 14.59 2.47
CA VAL A 31 -7.72 14.36 1.17
C VAL A 31 -8.58 13.48 0.25
N LEU A 32 -9.16 12.40 0.79
CA LEU A 32 -10.04 11.52 0.02
C LEU A 32 -11.33 12.23 -0.43
N ALA A 33 -11.92 13.05 0.45
CA ALA A 33 -13.09 13.85 0.14
C ALA A 33 -12.82 14.90 -0.96
N GLU A 34 -11.70 15.62 -0.87
CA GLU A 34 -11.30 16.61 -1.89
C GLU A 34 -11.09 15.98 -3.27
N ASP A 35 -10.57 14.75 -3.31
CA ASP A 35 -10.33 14.02 -4.56
C ASP A 35 -11.55 13.19 -5.02
N GLY A 36 -12.70 13.29 -4.34
CA GLY A 36 -13.97 12.67 -4.74
C GLY A 36 -14.06 11.16 -4.48
N TYR A 37 -13.21 10.60 -3.62
CA TYR A 37 -13.26 9.19 -3.25
C TYR A 37 -14.31 8.91 -2.17
N ARG A 38 -14.93 7.73 -2.24
CA ARG A 38 -15.75 7.21 -1.14
C ARG A 38 -14.85 6.60 -0.08
N PHE A 39 -15.12 6.92 1.18
CA PHE A 39 -14.36 6.37 2.30
C PHE A 39 -15.24 6.21 3.53
N GLN A 40 -14.85 5.28 4.39
CA GLN A 40 -15.43 5.04 5.70
C GLN A 40 -14.30 5.07 6.74
N VAL A 41 -14.47 5.88 7.78
CA VAL A 41 -13.60 5.82 8.95
C VAL A 41 -14.05 4.65 9.82
N ILE A 42 -13.18 3.66 10.00
CA ILE A 42 -13.44 2.50 10.85
C ILE A 42 -12.39 2.47 11.93
N GLN A 43 -12.80 2.76 13.16
CA GLN A 43 -11.95 2.57 14.33
C GLN A 43 -11.76 1.08 14.57
N HIS A 44 -10.50 0.62 14.56
CA HIS A 44 -10.15 -0.78 14.81
C HIS A 44 -10.77 -1.77 13.80
N GLY A 45 -10.72 -1.45 12.50
CA GLY A 45 -11.17 -2.34 11.42
C GLY A 45 -10.40 -3.67 11.35
N ASN A 46 -10.19 -4.24 10.17
CA ASN A 46 -9.33 -5.44 10.03
C ASN A 46 -7.84 -5.10 10.14
N ARG A 47 -7.48 -4.35 11.19
CA ARG A 47 -6.15 -3.87 11.50
C ARG A 47 -5.15 -5.01 11.58
N ASN A 48 -5.53 -6.14 12.17
CA ASN A 48 -4.66 -7.33 12.25
C ASN A 48 -4.25 -7.86 10.86
N ALA A 49 -5.15 -7.90 9.88
CA ALA A 49 -4.79 -8.37 8.53
C ALA A 49 -3.93 -7.34 7.79
N ILE A 50 -4.25 -6.05 7.92
CA ILE A 50 -3.49 -4.97 7.30
C ILE A 50 -2.09 -4.87 7.91
N GLU A 51 -1.96 -4.85 9.24
CA GLU A 51 -0.69 -4.89 9.96
C GLU A 51 0.14 -6.11 9.57
N ARG A 52 -0.48 -7.28 9.37
CA ARG A 52 0.23 -8.47 8.87
C ARG A 52 0.85 -8.26 7.49
N VAL A 53 0.13 -7.62 6.57
CA VAL A 53 0.65 -7.31 5.22
C VAL A 53 1.82 -6.32 5.32
N PHE A 54 1.67 -5.25 6.11
CA PHE A 54 2.74 -4.28 6.33
C PHE A 54 3.97 -4.93 6.96
N TRP A 55 3.78 -5.75 7.99
CA TRP A 55 4.87 -6.44 8.67
C TRP A 55 5.62 -7.40 7.73
N GLU A 56 4.92 -8.14 6.87
CA GLU A 56 5.59 -9.02 5.90
C GLU A 56 6.38 -8.21 4.85
N ILE A 57 5.84 -7.09 4.38
CA ILE A 57 6.55 -6.17 3.47
C ILE A 57 7.83 -5.63 4.14
N GLU A 58 7.73 -5.14 5.37
CA GLU A 58 8.88 -4.60 6.13
C GLU A 58 9.93 -5.68 6.38
N ARG A 59 9.49 -6.87 6.79
CA ARG A 59 10.38 -8.01 7.06
C ARG A 59 11.15 -8.43 5.81
N ARG A 60 10.47 -8.52 4.67
CA ARG A 60 11.08 -8.90 3.38
C ARG A 60 12.03 -7.82 2.88
N THR A 61 11.63 -6.56 3.00
CA THR A 61 12.46 -5.41 2.58
C THR A 61 13.72 -5.30 3.43
N SER A 62 13.61 -5.54 4.74
CA SER A 62 14.77 -5.59 5.65
C SER A 62 15.72 -6.74 5.29
N SER A 63 15.18 -7.92 5.00
CA SER A 63 15.99 -9.05 4.54
C SER A 63 16.69 -8.74 3.22
N PHE A 64 16.01 -8.10 2.27
CA PHE A 64 16.59 -7.69 1.00
C PHE A 64 17.74 -6.70 1.22
N ALA A 65 17.52 -5.63 1.98
CA ALA A 65 18.55 -4.63 2.25
C ALA A 65 19.78 -5.20 2.98
N ASN A 66 19.57 -6.17 3.89
CA ASN A 66 20.66 -6.85 4.58
C ASN A 66 21.49 -7.76 3.65
N SER A 67 20.85 -8.45 2.72
CA SER A 67 21.54 -9.32 1.75
C SER A 67 22.15 -8.55 0.58
N PHE A 68 21.54 -7.43 0.20
CA PHE A 68 21.89 -6.64 -0.97
C PHE A 68 22.10 -5.18 -0.56
N SER A 69 23.33 -4.87 -0.15
CA SER A 69 23.75 -3.48 0.12
C SER A 69 24.25 -2.79 -1.16
N ASN A 70 23.98 -1.49 -1.29
CA ASN A 70 24.43 -0.64 -2.41
C ASN A 70 23.94 -1.06 -3.82
N VAL A 71 22.78 -1.69 -3.91
CA VAL A 71 22.16 -1.99 -5.21
C VAL A 71 21.67 -0.72 -5.90
N ALA A 72 21.64 -0.76 -7.24
CA ALA A 72 21.02 0.30 -8.02
C ALA A 72 19.52 0.44 -7.67
N LEU A 73 19.00 1.65 -7.77
CA LEU A 73 17.58 1.95 -7.50
C LEU A 73 16.63 1.06 -8.31
N GLU A 74 16.97 0.83 -9.59
CA GLU A 74 16.19 -0.02 -10.49
C GLU A 74 16.12 -1.48 -10.01
N THR A 75 17.21 -2.02 -9.44
CA THR A 75 17.22 -3.37 -8.88
C THR A 75 16.27 -3.49 -7.68
N ALA A 76 16.26 -2.48 -6.80
CA ALA A 76 15.35 -2.45 -5.66
C ALA A 76 13.88 -2.33 -6.11
N GLN A 77 13.60 -1.53 -7.15
CA GLN A 77 12.27 -1.40 -7.74
C GLN A 77 11.79 -2.71 -8.36
N ASN A 78 12.61 -3.35 -9.19
CA ASN A 78 12.28 -4.64 -9.81
C ASN A 78 12.02 -5.73 -8.76
N TRP A 79 12.77 -5.72 -7.65
CA TRP A 79 12.54 -6.64 -6.55
C TRP A 79 11.18 -6.42 -5.87
N LEU A 80 10.79 -5.16 -5.62
CA LEU A 80 9.48 -4.83 -5.05
C LEU A 80 8.32 -5.27 -5.95
N GLU A 81 8.44 -5.07 -7.27
CA GLU A 81 7.43 -5.50 -8.23
C GLU A 81 7.29 -7.03 -8.27
N ALA A 82 8.42 -7.76 -8.33
CA ALA A 82 8.41 -9.22 -8.28
C ALA A 82 7.82 -9.76 -6.97
N PHE A 83 8.15 -9.12 -5.85
CA PHE A 83 7.58 -9.46 -4.55
C PHE A 83 6.06 -9.25 -4.51
N ALA A 84 5.55 -8.14 -5.04
CA ALA A 84 4.12 -7.87 -5.10
C ALA A 84 3.37 -8.95 -5.91
N VAL A 85 3.90 -9.36 -7.07
CA VAL A 85 3.31 -10.44 -7.88
C VAL A 85 3.27 -11.76 -7.09
N TYR A 86 4.39 -12.14 -6.47
CA TYR A 86 4.49 -13.35 -5.65
C TYR A 86 3.53 -13.36 -4.46
N HIS A 87 3.42 -12.23 -3.76
CA HIS A 87 2.58 -12.11 -2.58
C HIS A 87 1.11 -12.23 -2.98
N ASN A 88 0.68 -11.54 -4.05
CA ASN A 88 -0.69 -11.58 -4.54
C ASN A 88 -1.08 -12.98 -5.05
N SER A 89 -0.16 -13.73 -5.65
CA SER A 89 -0.44 -15.11 -6.11
C SER A 89 -0.60 -16.12 -4.97
N ARG A 90 -0.25 -15.76 -3.74
CA ARG A 90 -0.34 -16.63 -2.55
C ARG A 90 -1.51 -16.30 -1.61
N GLN A 91 -2.32 -15.30 -1.95
CA GLN A 91 -3.51 -14.92 -1.17
C GLN A 91 -4.80 -15.63 -1.62
N THR A 92 -4.71 -16.64 -2.49
CA THR A 92 -5.80 -17.59 -2.79
C THR A 92 -6.08 -18.50 -1.60
#